data_AF-A0A945D9C2-F1
#
_entry.id   AF-A0A945D9C2-F1
#
_cell.length_a   1.000
_cell.length_b   1.000
_cell.length_c   1.000
_cell.angle_alpha   90.00
_cell.angle_beta   90.00
_cell.angle_gamma   90.00
#
_symmetry.space_group_name_H-M   'P 1'
#
loop_
_entity.id
_entity.type
_entity.pdbx_description
1 polymer ?
#
loop_
_entity_poly.entity_id
_entity_poly.type
_entity_poly.pdbx_seq_one_letter_code
_entity_poly.pdbx_strand_id
1 'polypeptide(L)'
;MNDYQLMESIMQGNYETNQLIELLKKFQKKHPSPETMNNFLQAIQDSAEYTIQTKNFDKPIVDLAGTGGDEKNMINLSTLSALTCAATGLVNVAKYGNRSATSLCGSMDILEKIGLNIDLNKKQIKQQLKNTHFAPLFARTVYPGGKFVGPARSAVQGATIFNILFPLARPIQGDLKFVFGLAKKNLFTQIENIYQKQKNIRCILVHGLDNTDEISITGQGKTQYSLIENGKITKGILDCQKIFNIKPVDLSLLQISDKNESLKLFLDTLNPKIKNKKVSAIRNAIIANAAIALFIALDKNNLNLHDAAKYIPIIKSALSSGKILPNPFTQLFTKKKPVIIAEIKPKSPSEGILYKKSLPNLAKIYEANGADAISVLTEPKRFGGSMELLKKIRKTTSLPILRKDFITSKIQITEAAQAQANAILLIVSILTPTKLKQFIQYANDLNLVPLVEIFDQKELKIALEAGSQFIGVNARNLKTLEMNQKKALQTLKLIPKHIKTLLFSGIKTNQDLKNALAAGAQGVLIGTSLLKAKNPGDKLKEIICN
;
A
#
# COMPACT_ATOMS: atom_id res chain seq x y z
N MET A 1 8.96 9.67 -42.66
CA MET A 1 8.25 9.46 -41.37
C MET A 1 8.78 10.49 -40.39
N ASN A 2 7.90 11.30 -39.78
CA ASN A 2 8.32 12.25 -38.75
C ASN A 2 8.53 11.55 -37.39
N ASP A 3 9.10 12.25 -36.42
CA ASP A 3 9.43 11.66 -35.10
C ASP A 3 8.20 11.10 -34.37
N TYR A 4 7.05 11.78 -34.46
CA TYR A 4 5.79 11.29 -33.86
C TYR A 4 5.38 9.94 -34.48
N GLN A 5 5.31 9.87 -35.82
CA GLN A 5 4.92 8.68 -36.56
C GLN A 5 5.89 7.51 -36.33
N LEU A 6 7.18 7.82 -36.14
CA LEU A 6 8.19 6.83 -35.77
C LEU A 6 7.85 6.19 -34.42
N MET A 7 7.62 6.99 -33.39
CA MET A 7 7.30 6.48 -32.05
C MET A 7 5.93 5.79 -32.01
N GLU A 8 4.93 6.32 -32.71
CA GLU A 8 3.62 5.69 -32.87
C GLU A 8 3.75 4.29 -33.49
N SER A 9 4.51 4.17 -34.59
CA SER A 9 4.76 2.88 -35.25
C SER A 9 5.52 1.90 -34.34
N ILE A 10 6.46 2.39 -33.53
CA ILE A 10 7.17 1.58 -32.52
C ILE A 10 6.18 1.06 -31.47
N MET A 11 5.29 1.91 -30.96
CA MET A 11 4.30 1.55 -29.93
C MET A 11 3.20 0.63 -30.48
N GLN A 12 2.97 0.62 -31.79
CA GLN A 12 2.07 -0.31 -32.48
C GLN A 12 2.70 -1.67 -32.80
N GLY A 13 4.03 -1.81 -32.66
CA GLY A 13 4.75 -3.06 -32.92
C GLY A 13 5.14 -3.26 -34.38
N ASN A 14 5.24 -2.19 -35.17
CA ASN A 14 5.58 -2.25 -36.60
C ASN A 14 7.09 -2.40 -36.88
N TYR A 15 7.90 -2.67 -35.85
CA TYR A 15 9.36 -2.81 -35.96
C TYR A 15 9.81 -4.12 -35.34
N GLU A 16 10.72 -4.81 -36.05
CA GLU A 16 11.37 -6.01 -35.55
C GLU A 16 12.33 -5.70 -34.41
N THR A 17 12.55 -6.68 -33.52
CA THR A 17 13.38 -6.49 -32.31
C THR A 17 14.80 -6.00 -32.65
N ASN A 18 15.42 -6.52 -33.71
CA ASN A 18 16.77 -6.11 -34.12
C ASN A 18 16.83 -4.66 -34.61
N GLN A 19 15.82 -4.22 -35.36
CA GLN A 19 15.71 -2.83 -35.82
C GLN A 19 15.58 -1.88 -34.62
N LEU A 20 14.78 -2.26 -33.63
CA LEU A 20 14.63 -1.49 -32.38
C LEU A 20 15.94 -1.42 -31.58
N ILE A 21 16.71 -2.52 -31.51
CA ILE A 21 18.02 -2.53 -30.83
C ILE A 21 18.97 -1.50 -31.45
N GLU A 22 19.07 -1.46 -32.78
CA GLU A 22 19.92 -0.49 -33.49
C GLU A 22 19.48 0.95 -33.24
N LEU A 23 18.16 1.20 -33.31
CA LEU A 23 17.59 2.52 -33.04
C LEU A 23 17.86 2.98 -31.61
N LEU A 24 17.68 2.10 -30.62
CA LEU A 24 17.95 2.40 -29.21
C LEU A 24 19.44 2.69 -28.98
N LYS A 25 20.36 1.92 -29.59
CA LYS A 25 21.80 2.19 -29.54
C LYS A 25 22.15 3.55 -30.17
N LYS A 26 21.47 3.93 -31.26
CA LYS A 26 21.64 5.24 -31.89
C LYS A 26 21.22 6.36 -30.93
N PHE A 27 20.08 6.23 -30.25
CA PHE A 27 19.63 7.20 -29.25
C PHE A 27 20.53 7.27 -28.01
N GLN A 28 21.17 6.16 -27.60
CA GLN A 28 22.15 6.15 -26.52
C GLN A 28 23.43 6.91 -26.90
N LYS A 29 23.92 6.72 -28.13
CA LYS A 29 25.12 7.42 -28.64
C LYS A 29 24.88 8.91 -28.86
N LYS A 30 23.72 9.26 -29.43
CA LYS A 30 23.32 10.64 -29.71
C LYS A 30 21.91 10.87 -29.18
N HIS A 31 21.81 11.58 -28.06
CA HIS A 31 20.54 11.93 -27.47
C HIS A 31 19.68 12.73 -28.46
N PRO A 32 18.38 12.41 -28.60
CA PRO A 32 17.50 13.18 -29.47
C PRO A 32 17.38 14.64 -29.05
N SER A 33 17.01 15.50 -30.01
CA SER A 33 16.73 16.90 -29.73
C SER A 33 15.53 17.04 -28.77
N PRO A 34 15.38 18.18 -28.07
CA PRO A 34 14.19 18.44 -27.27
C PRO A 34 12.88 18.34 -28.06
N GLU A 35 12.89 18.74 -29.33
CA GLU A 35 11.74 18.65 -30.23
C GLU A 35 11.39 17.19 -30.55
N THR A 36 12.38 16.37 -30.93
CA THR A 36 12.19 14.94 -31.18
C THR A 36 11.67 14.24 -29.93
N MET A 37 12.23 14.53 -28.75
CA MET A 37 11.74 13.96 -27.50
C MET A 37 10.30 14.38 -27.19
N ASN A 38 9.91 15.61 -27.48
CA ASN A 38 8.52 16.07 -27.29
C ASN A 38 7.57 15.31 -28.24
N ASN A 39 7.96 15.11 -29.50
CA ASN A 39 7.16 14.35 -30.47
C ASN A 39 7.02 12.87 -30.06
N PHE A 40 8.11 12.26 -29.58
CA PHE A 40 8.06 10.90 -29.02
C PHE A 40 7.17 10.82 -27.77
N LEU A 41 7.29 11.79 -26.87
CA LEU A 41 6.49 11.86 -25.66
C LEU A 41 4.99 11.96 -25.99
N GLN A 42 4.63 12.83 -26.95
CA GLN A 42 3.26 13.02 -27.41
C GLN A 42 2.69 11.70 -27.98
N ALA A 43 3.42 11.02 -28.87
CA ALA A 43 3.00 9.73 -29.43
C ALA A 43 2.77 8.66 -28.35
N ILE A 44 3.63 8.61 -27.31
CA ILE A 44 3.42 7.69 -26.19
C ILE A 44 2.17 8.09 -25.40
N GLN A 45 1.98 9.38 -25.10
CA GLN A 45 0.81 9.88 -24.37
C GLN A 45 -0.50 9.57 -25.09
N ASP A 46 -0.54 9.72 -26.41
CA ASP A 46 -1.72 9.44 -27.24
C ASP A 46 -2.03 7.94 -27.33
N SER A 47 -1.03 7.07 -27.10
CA SER A 47 -1.22 5.62 -26.99
C SER A 47 -1.73 5.14 -25.63
N ALA A 48 -2.03 6.04 -24.67
CA ALA A 48 -2.50 5.65 -23.35
C ALA A 48 -3.90 5.01 -23.40
N GLU A 49 -4.05 3.83 -22.80
CA GLU A 49 -5.34 3.14 -22.66
C GLU A 49 -6.33 3.94 -21.79
N TYR A 50 -5.81 4.69 -20.82
CA TYR A 50 -6.62 5.55 -19.96
C TYR A 50 -5.81 6.74 -19.43
N THR A 51 -6.54 7.78 -19.03
CA THR A 51 -6.00 8.94 -18.31
C THR A 51 -6.77 9.25 -17.03
N ILE A 52 -6.09 9.87 -16.08
CA ILE A 52 -6.61 10.34 -14.79
C ILE A 52 -6.81 11.84 -14.86
N GLN A 53 -8.05 12.27 -14.69
CA GLN A 53 -8.42 13.68 -14.67
C GLN A 53 -8.27 14.22 -13.25
N THR A 54 -7.33 15.15 -13.03
CA THR A 54 -7.07 15.68 -11.68
C THR A 54 -8.27 16.42 -11.08
N LYS A 55 -9.10 17.06 -11.91
CA LYS A 55 -10.36 17.73 -11.51
C LYS A 55 -11.39 16.82 -10.81
N ASN A 56 -11.24 15.49 -10.91
CA ASN A 56 -12.17 14.53 -10.30
C ASN A 56 -11.87 14.26 -8.81
N PHE A 57 -10.87 14.93 -8.25
CA PHE A 57 -10.39 14.72 -6.89
C PHE A 57 -10.32 16.06 -6.15
N ASP A 58 -10.66 16.00 -4.87
CA ASP A 58 -10.63 17.12 -3.91
C ASP A 58 -9.20 17.51 -3.52
N LYS A 59 -8.28 16.54 -3.51
CA LYS A 59 -6.86 16.74 -3.19
C LYS A 59 -6.00 16.74 -4.45
N PRO A 60 -4.90 17.51 -4.49
CA PRO A 60 -3.99 17.52 -5.63
C PRO A 60 -3.40 16.13 -5.86
N ILE A 61 -3.20 15.78 -7.13
CA ILE A 61 -2.47 14.57 -7.51
C ILE A 61 -1.00 14.91 -7.72
N VAL A 62 -0.11 14.12 -7.13
CA VAL A 62 1.34 14.20 -7.33
C VAL A 62 1.92 12.85 -7.70
N ASP A 63 2.99 12.85 -8.49
CA ASP A 63 3.82 11.67 -8.77
C ASP A 63 5.27 11.95 -8.37
N LEU A 64 5.97 10.91 -7.94
CA LEU A 64 7.39 10.95 -7.63
C LEU A 64 8.05 9.84 -8.43
N ALA A 65 8.95 10.14 -9.34
CA ALA A 65 9.64 9.14 -10.14
C ALA A 65 11.08 9.56 -10.41
N GLY A 66 11.93 8.59 -10.70
CA GLY A 66 13.27 8.82 -11.25
C GLY A 66 13.39 8.13 -12.59
N THR A 67 14.40 8.50 -13.38
CA THR A 67 14.75 7.77 -14.60
C THR A 67 15.18 6.33 -14.31
N GLY A 68 15.64 6.06 -13.08
CA GLY A 68 16.39 4.87 -12.72
C GLY A 68 17.71 4.79 -13.51
N GLY A 69 18.38 3.64 -13.38
CA GLY A 69 19.61 3.38 -14.14
C GLY A 69 20.81 4.24 -13.69
N ASP A 70 20.83 4.65 -12.42
CA ASP A 70 21.98 5.28 -11.77
C ASP A 70 23.05 4.24 -11.33
N GLU A 71 22.78 2.94 -11.55
CA GLU A 71 23.65 1.79 -11.25
C GLU A 71 24.06 1.66 -9.78
N LYS A 72 23.37 2.37 -8.87
CA LYS A 72 23.73 2.42 -7.45
C LYS A 72 23.05 1.38 -6.58
N ASN A 73 22.12 0.60 -7.12
CA ASN A 73 21.33 -0.38 -6.37
C ASN A 73 20.71 0.24 -5.09
N MET A 74 20.13 1.43 -5.19
CA MET A 74 19.45 2.04 -4.06
C MET A 74 18.11 1.34 -3.78
N ILE A 75 17.68 1.40 -2.52
CA ILE A 75 16.30 1.06 -2.15
C ILE A 75 15.30 1.89 -2.98
N ASN A 76 14.08 1.38 -3.20
CA ASN A 76 13.02 2.08 -3.93
C ASN A 76 12.50 3.32 -3.16
N LEU A 77 13.31 4.36 -3.08
CA LEU A 77 13.11 5.54 -2.25
C LEU A 77 11.91 6.36 -2.72
N SER A 78 11.81 6.70 -4.01
CA SER A 78 10.62 7.35 -4.57
C SER A 78 9.30 6.62 -4.27
N THR A 79 9.29 5.27 -4.23
CA THR A 79 8.10 4.49 -3.84
C THR A 79 7.79 4.64 -2.35
N LEU A 80 8.80 4.58 -1.46
CA LEU A 80 8.62 4.81 -0.03
C LEU A 80 8.12 6.24 0.26
N SER A 81 8.67 7.23 -0.42
CA SER A 81 8.25 8.64 -0.33
C SER A 81 6.83 8.85 -0.85
N ALA A 82 6.47 8.24 -1.97
CA ALA A 82 5.12 8.28 -2.53
C ALA A 82 4.07 7.70 -1.57
N LEU A 83 4.35 6.52 -1.00
CA LEU A 83 3.49 5.91 0.00
C LEU A 83 3.37 6.79 1.27
N THR A 84 4.47 7.42 1.68
CA THR A 84 4.49 8.32 2.84
C THR A 84 3.68 9.60 2.58
N CYS A 85 3.80 10.21 1.39
CA CYS A 85 2.98 11.35 0.97
C CYS A 85 1.49 11.02 1.01
N ALA A 86 1.08 9.87 0.47
CA ALA A 86 -0.31 9.42 0.52
C ALA A 86 -0.81 9.24 1.97
N ALA A 87 0.02 8.65 2.84
CA ALA A 87 -0.32 8.43 4.24
C ALA A 87 -0.45 9.72 5.07
N THR A 88 0.04 10.87 4.59
CA THR A 88 -0.27 12.17 5.23
C THR A 88 -1.74 12.57 5.06
N GLY A 89 -2.42 12.03 4.05
CA GLY A 89 -3.77 12.40 3.69
C GLY A 89 -3.91 13.81 3.09
N LEU A 90 -2.82 14.53 2.82
CA LEU A 90 -2.88 15.88 2.22
C LEU A 90 -2.98 15.87 0.70
N VAL A 91 -2.48 14.81 0.06
CA VAL A 91 -2.35 14.69 -1.40
C VAL A 91 -2.77 13.29 -1.84
N ASN A 92 -3.22 13.18 -3.09
CA ASN A 92 -3.36 11.90 -3.77
C ASN A 92 -2.06 11.60 -4.53
N VAL A 93 -1.59 10.36 -4.47
CA VAL A 93 -0.36 9.94 -5.14
C VAL A 93 -0.69 8.89 -6.20
N ALA A 94 -0.57 9.31 -7.46
CA ALA A 94 -0.79 8.43 -8.62
C ALA A 94 0.59 8.01 -9.16
N LYS A 95 1.16 6.99 -8.53
CA LYS A 95 2.56 6.61 -8.73
C LYS A 95 2.73 5.87 -10.05
N TYR A 96 3.33 6.52 -11.04
CA TYR A 96 3.72 5.82 -12.26
C TYR A 96 4.93 4.92 -12.02
N GLY A 97 4.93 3.75 -12.65
CA GLY A 97 6.08 2.86 -12.61
C GLY A 97 5.91 1.58 -13.40
N ASN A 98 6.98 0.81 -13.43
CA ASN A 98 7.04 -0.48 -14.12
C ASN A 98 7.69 -1.54 -13.21
N ARG A 99 7.61 -2.80 -13.63
CA ARG A 99 8.47 -3.85 -13.09
C ARG A 99 9.91 -3.61 -13.55
N SER A 100 10.87 -4.13 -12.79
CA SER A 100 12.27 -4.01 -13.19
C SER A 100 12.52 -4.66 -14.55
N ALA A 101 13.26 -3.96 -15.41
CA ALA A 101 13.90 -4.53 -16.60
C ALA A 101 15.40 -4.78 -16.37
N THR A 102 16.07 -3.93 -15.58
CA THR A 102 17.53 -3.92 -15.39
C THR A 102 18.00 -3.75 -13.93
N SER A 103 17.13 -3.36 -13.00
CA SER A 103 17.46 -3.19 -11.57
C SER A 103 17.16 -4.45 -10.75
N LEU A 104 17.69 -4.52 -9.52
CA LEU A 104 17.40 -5.63 -8.61
C LEU A 104 15.90 -5.74 -8.28
N CYS A 105 15.18 -4.63 -8.06
CA CYS A 105 13.75 -4.63 -7.74
C CYS A 105 13.07 -3.35 -8.25
N GLY A 106 12.02 -3.48 -9.08
CA GLY A 106 11.27 -2.33 -9.60
C GLY A 106 10.21 -1.85 -8.61
N SER A 107 9.70 -0.63 -8.83
CA SER A 107 8.66 -0.06 -7.97
C SER A 107 7.37 -0.89 -7.97
N MET A 108 7.01 -1.52 -9.09
CA MET A 108 5.82 -2.36 -9.15
C MET A 108 6.04 -3.75 -8.52
N ASP A 109 7.27 -4.28 -8.60
CA ASP A 109 7.62 -5.56 -7.97
C ASP A 109 7.50 -5.46 -6.45
N ILE A 110 7.97 -4.35 -5.86
CA ILE A 110 7.90 -4.15 -4.40
C ILE A 110 6.45 -3.92 -3.94
N LEU A 111 5.65 -3.15 -4.68
CA LEU A 111 4.24 -2.89 -4.36
C LEU A 111 3.41 -4.19 -4.39
N GLU A 112 3.63 -5.04 -5.41
CA GLU A 112 3.00 -6.36 -5.48
C GLU A 112 3.41 -7.25 -4.31
N LYS A 113 4.71 -7.29 -3.96
CA LYS A 113 5.23 -8.08 -2.83
C LYS A 113 4.65 -7.68 -1.48
N ILE A 114 4.37 -6.40 -1.25
CA ILE A 114 3.70 -5.94 -0.02
C ILE A 114 2.17 -6.09 -0.07
N GLY A 115 1.64 -6.70 -1.13
CA GLY A 115 0.24 -7.10 -1.26
C GLY A 115 -0.69 -6.07 -1.89
N LEU A 116 -0.16 -5.03 -2.55
CA LEU A 116 -1.00 -4.12 -3.34
C LEU A 116 -1.30 -4.74 -4.71
N ASN A 117 -2.55 -4.65 -5.13
CA ASN A 117 -2.89 -4.93 -6.52
C ASN A 117 -2.38 -3.79 -7.42
N ILE A 118 -1.46 -4.11 -8.32
CA ILE A 118 -0.89 -3.18 -9.30
C ILE A 118 -1.63 -3.21 -10.65
N ASP A 119 -2.38 -4.29 -10.92
CA ASP A 119 -3.14 -4.46 -12.15
C ASP A 119 -4.57 -3.93 -11.92
N LEU A 120 -4.70 -2.62 -12.10
CA LEU A 120 -5.92 -1.87 -11.83
C LEU A 120 -6.45 -1.24 -13.11
N ASN A 121 -7.76 -1.34 -13.31
CA ASN A 121 -8.43 -0.55 -14.34
C ASN A 121 -8.70 0.89 -13.85
N LYS A 122 -9.07 1.77 -14.79
CA LYS A 122 -9.37 3.19 -14.54
C LYS A 122 -10.35 3.42 -13.37
N LYS A 123 -11.39 2.60 -13.24
CA LYS A 123 -12.39 2.72 -12.17
C LYS A 123 -11.80 2.37 -10.81
N GLN A 124 -11.01 1.30 -10.74
CA GLN A 124 -10.33 0.86 -9.52
C GLN A 124 -9.28 1.88 -9.07
N ILE A 125 -8.51 2.46 -10.00
CA ILE A 125 -7.54 3.52 -9.71
C ILE A 125 -8.24 4.74 -9.09
N LYS A 126 -9.36 5.19 -9.70
CA LYS A 126 -10.15 6.30 -9.16
C LYS A 126 -10.66 5.99 -7.75
N GLN A 127 -11.11 4.76 -7.50
CA GLN A 127 -11.59 4.36 -6.18
C GLN A 127 -10.45 4.30 -5.15
N GLN A 128 -9.29 3.76 -5.53
CA GLN A 128 -8.12 3.71 -4.65
C GLN A 128 -7.64 5.11 -4.26
N LEU A 129 -7.45 6.01 -5.23
CA LEU A 129 -7.05 7.39 -4.94
C LEU A 129 -8.02 8.07 -3.98
N LYS A 130 -9.34 7.86 -4.12
CA LYS A 130 -10.34 8.39 -3.19
C LYS A 130 -10.27 7.79 -1.79
N ASN A 131 -10.01 6.48 -1.68
CA ASN A 131 -10.10 5.76 -0.42
C ASN A 131 -8.80 5.75 0.37
N THR A 132 -7.66 5.66 -0.31
CA THR A 132 -6.34 5.42 0.29
C THR A 132 -5.33 6.51 -0.04
N HIS A 133 -5.69 7.47 -0.90
CA HIS A 133 -4.79 8.51 -1.41
C HIS A 133 -3.59 7.97 -2.20
N PHE A 134 -3.59 6.70 -2.59
CA PHE A 134 -2.51 6.07 -3.34
C PHE A 134 -3.07 5.14 -4.41
N ALA A 135 -2.58 5.24 -5.64
CA ALA A 135 -2.80 4.22 -6.67
C ALA A 135 -1.54 4.02 -7.53
N PRO A 136 -1.11 2.76 -7.75
CA PRO A 136 -0.08 2.47 -8.74
C PRO A 136 -0.64 2.61 -10.16
N LEU A 137 0.09 3.32 -11.03
CA LEU A 137 -0.18 3.39 -12.46
C LEU A 137 0.82 2.48 -13.17
N PHE A 138 0.42 1.24 -13.40
CA PHE A 138 1.31 0.23 -13.96
C PHE A 138 1.50 0.46 -15.47
N ALA A 139 2.75 0.70 -15.88
CA ALA A 139 3.08 1.04 -17.27
C ALA A 139 2.48 0.07 -18.32
N ARG A 140 2.35 -1.23 -18.03
CA ARG A 140 1.78 -2.21 -18.96
C ARG A 140 0.27 -2.08 -19.16
N THR A 141 -0.45 -1.59 -18.15
CA THR A 141 -1.90 -1.34 -18.26
C THR A 141 -2.18 0.03 -18.85
N VAL A 142 -1.28 1.00 -18.62
CA VAL A 142 -1.38 2.34 -19.21
C VAL A 142 -0.98 2.32 -20.69
N TYR A 143 0.14 1.70 -21.02
CA TYR A 143 0.73 1.66 -22.37
C TYR A 143 0.98 0.20 -22.80
N PRO A 144 -0.06 -0.52 -23.26
CA PRO A 144 0.09 -1.90 -23.72
C PRO A 144 1.16 -2.08 -24.81
N GLY A 145 1.32 -1.07 -25.69
CA GLY A 145 2.35 -1.03 -26.73
C GLY A 145 3.79 -1.11 -26.21
N GLY A 146 4.02 -0.78 -24.94
CA GLY A 146 5.33 -0.93 -24.30
C GLY A 146 5.86 -2.38 -24.31
N LYS A 147 5.00 -3.39 -24.54
CA LYS A 147 5.42 -4.79 -24.70
C LYS A 147 6.33 -5.01 -25.92
N PHE A 148 6.16 -4.24 -26.98
CA PHE A 148 6.92 -4.41 -28.23
C PHE A 148 8.37 -3.93 -28.09
N VAL A 149 8.62 -2.93 -27.24
CA VAL A 149 9.98 -2.41 -26.98
C VAL A 149 10.72 -3.16 -25.88
N GLY A 150 10.02 -3.96 -25.07
CA GLY A 150 10.60 -4.68 -23.93
C GLY A 150 11.79 -5.59 -24.27
N PRO A 151 11.68 -6.48 -25.29
CA PRO A 151 12.77 -7.34 -25.72
C PRO A 151 14.02 -6.55 -26.16
N ALA A 152 13.82 -5.55 -27.03
CA ALA A 152 14.91 -4.70 -27.52
C ALA A 152 15.61 -3.93 -26.38
N ARG A 153 14.85 -3.40 -25.43
CA ARG A 153 15.41 -2.71 -24.25
C ARG A 153 16.24 -3.63 -23.36
N SER A 154 15.88 -4.91 -23.27
CA SER A 154 16.62 -5.88 -22.46
C SER A 154 17.91 -6.34 -23.14
N ALA A 155 17.97 -6.30 -24.48
CA ALA A 155 19.15 -6.63 -25.26
C ALA A 155 20.16 -5.47 -25.38
N VAL A 156 19.73 -4.23 -25.08
CA VAL A 156 20.61 -3.06 -25.05
C VAL A 156 21.19 -2.90 -23.65
N GLN A 157 22.52 -2.76 -23.56
CA GLN A 157 23.18 -2.51 -22.28
C GLN A 157 22.91 -1.07 -21.79
N GLY A 158 22.57 -0.94 -20.51
CA GLY A 158 22.35 0.35 -19.86
C GLY A 158 20.97 1.00 -20.13
N ALA A 159 20.81 2.24 -19.69
CA ALA A 159 19.54 2.96 -19.78
C ALA A 159 19.18 3.35 -21.23
N THR A 160 17.91 3.22 -21.59
CA THR A 160 17.35 3.56 -22.92
C THR A 160 16.55 4.86 -22.86
N ILE A 161 16.20 5.45 -24.00
CA ILE A 161 15.33 6.65 -24.02
C ILE A 161 13.99 6.43 -23.31
N PHE A 162 13.47 5.20 -23.31
CA PHE A 162 12.24 4.83 -22.60
C PHE A 162 12.35 4.90 -21.07
N ASN A 163 13.56 4.90 -20.49
CA ASN A 163 13.77 5.20 -19.07
C ASN A 163 13.40 6.65 -18.72
N ILE A 164 13.40 7.54 -19.72
CA ILE A 164 13.02 8.95 -19.58
C ILE A 164 11.58 9.13 -20.04
N LEU A 165 11.23 8.68 -21.25
CA LEU A 165 9.94 8.96 -21.86
C LEU A 165 8.76 8.38 -21.09
N PHE A 166 8.83 7.13 -20.59
CA PHE A 166 7.70 6.51 -19.91
C PHE A 166 7.31 7.24 -18.61
N PRO A 167 8.24 7.54 -17.69
CA PRO A 167 7.92 8.37 -16.52
C PRO A 167 7.39 9.77 -16.88
N LEU A 168 7.92 10.39 -17.94
CA LEU A 168 7.41 11.69 -18.40
C LEU A 168 5.99 11.60 -18.97
N ALA A 169 5.66 10.49 -19.64
CA ALA A 169 4.39 10.26 -20.31
C ALA A 169 3.22 10.05 -19.37
N ARG A 170 3.44 9.89 -18.05
CA ARG A 170 2.43 9.58 -17.01
C ARG A 170 1.00 10.02 -17.37
N PRO A 171 -0.01 9.14 -17.23
CA PRO A 171 -1.34 9.35 -17.81
C PRO A 171 -2.23 10.26 -16.94
N ILE A 172 -1.73 11.45 -16.59
CA ILE A 172 -2.41 12.43 -15.72
C ILE A 172 -2.71 13.68 -16.56
N GLN A 173 -3.99 14.07 -16.61
CA GLN A 173 -4.47 15.25 -17.34
C GLN A 173 -5.05 16.30 -16.37
N GLY A 174 -4.75 17.57 -16.65
CA GLY A 174 -5.13 18.72 -15.83
C GLY A 174 -3.92 19.35 -15.13
N ASP A 175 -4.10 19.74 -13.87
CA ASP A 175 -3.04 20.34 -13.02
C ASP A 175 -1.96 19.28 -12.63
N LEU A 176 -0.92 19.19 -13.46
CA LEU A 176 0.13 18.18 -13.41
C LEU A 176 1.23 18.57 -12.41
N LYS A 177 1.44 17.72 -11.41
CA LYS A 177 2.46 17.95 -10.38
C LYS A 177 3.34 16.73 -10.16
N PHE A 178 4.66 16.92 -10.14
CA PHE A 178 5.57 15.80 -9.88
C PHE A 178 6.97 16.21 -9.46
N VAL A 179 7.66 15.27 -8.83
CA VAL A 179 9.12 15.27 -8.63
C VAL A 179 9.72 14.28 -9.63
N PHE A 180 10.73 14.72 -10.39
CA PHE A 180 11.41 13.85 -11.36
C PHE A 180 12.92 13.85 -11.18
N GLY A 181 13.43 12.70 -10.77
CA GLY A 181 14.85 12.42 -10.61
C GLY A 181 15.55 12.09 -11.92
N LEU A 182 16.73 12.66 -12.13
CA LEU A 182 17.53 12.45 -13.32
C LEU A 182 18.87 11.81 -12.95
N ALA A 183 19.16 10.63 -13.50
CA ALA A 183 20.47 9.99 -13.31
C ALA A 183 21.60 10.77 -14.00
N LYS A 184 21.29 11.54 -15.05
CA LYS A 184 22.27 12.32 -15.83
C LYS A 184 21.91 13.80 -15.87
N LYS A 185 22.87 14.65 -15.49
CA LYS A 185 22.72 16.12 -15.46
C LYS A 185 22.43 16.76 -16.84
N ASN A 186 22.90 16.16 -17.93
CA ASN A 186 22.67 16.69 -19.28
C ASN A 186 21.19 16.61 -19.73
N LEU A 187 20.33 15.89 -19.00
CA LEU A 187 18.90 15.77 -19.29
C LEU A 187 18.06 16.96 -18.81
N PHE A 188 18.61 17.84 -17.95
CA PHE A 188 17.89 19.00 -17.43
C PHE A 188 17.35 19.89 -18.56
N THR A 189 18.25 20.44 -19.39
CA THR A 189 17.88 21.37 -20.47
C THR A 189 16.86 20.76 -21.43
N GLN A 190 17.01 19.46 -21.68
CA GLN A 190 16.13 18.69 -22.54
C GLN A 190 14.69 18.64 -22.00
N ILE A 191 14.52 18.32 -20.72
CA ILE A 191 13.20 18.19 -20.08
C ILE A 191 12.61 19.57 -19.72
N GLU A 192 13.46 20.52 -19.34
CA GLU A 192 13.10 21.93 -19.17
C GLU A 192 12.41 22.48 -20.42
N ASN A 193 12.99 22.27 -21.60
CA ASN A 193 12.42 22.75 -22.86
C ASN A 193 11.04 22.14 -23.19
N ILE A 194 10.81 20.89 -22.80
CA ILE A 194 9.50 20.22 -22.97
C ILE A 194 8.46 20.93 -22.10
N TYR A 195 8.75 21.10 -20.82
CA TYR A 195 7.77 21.60 -19.85
C TYR A 195 7.66 23.12 -19.78
N GLN A 196 8.65 23.86 -20.28
CA GLN A 196 8.60 25.32 -20.38
C GLN A 196 7.41 25.78 -21.25
N LYS A 197 7.05 24.99 -22.26
CA LYS A 197 5.95 25.29 -23.18
C LYS A 197 4.58 24.83 -22.65
N GLN A 198 4.55 24.05 -21.56
CA GLN A 198 3.31 23.50 -21.02
C GLN A 198 2.69 24.42 -19.95
N LYS A 199 1.36 24.49 -19.97
CA LYS A 199 0.55 25.18 -18.95
C LYS A 199 0.01 24.18 -17.94
N ASN A 200 -0.39 24.66 -16.77
CA ASN A 200 -0.95 23.87 -15.67
C ASN A 200 0.01 22.77 -15.18
N ILE A 201 1.29 23.12 -15.12
CA ILE A 201 2.34 22.23 -14.63
C ILE A 201 3.12 22.89 -13.51
N ARG A 202 3.40 22.11 -12.47
CA ARG A 202 4.34 22.47 -11.41
C ARG A 202 5.17 21.24 -11.07
N CYS A 203 6.43 21.22 -11.49
CA CYS A 203 7.30 20.09 -11.26
C CYS A 203 8.71 20.50 -10.86
N ILE A 204 9.45 19.58 -10.26
CA ILE A 204 10.86 19.79 -9.95
C ILE A 204 11.68 18.65 -10.52
N LEU A 205 12.66 19.02 -11.34
CA LEU A 205 13.72 18.12 -11.79
C LEU A 205 14.83 18.13 -10.76
N VAL A 206 15.33 16.95 -10.37
CA VAL A 206 16.38 16.82 -9.35
C VAL A 206 17.49 15.88 -9.80
N HIS A 207 18.71 16.18 -9.38
CA HIS A 207 19.89 15.33 -9.55
C HIS A 207 20.82 15.53 -8.36
N GLY A 208 21.02 14.47 -7.58
CA GLY A 208 21.94 14.49 -6.45
C GLY A 208 23.36 14.75 -6.94
N LEU A 209 24.11 15.61 -6.24
CA LEU A 209 25.52 15.85 -6.59
C LEU A 209 26.44 14.65 -6.34
N ASP A 210 25.90 13.62 -5.69
CA ASP A 210 26.49 12.29 -5.59
C ASP A 210 26.25 11.44 -6.86
N ASN A 211 25.54 11.94 -7.87
CA ASN A 211 25.04 11.25 -9.07
C ASN A 211 23.84 10.31 -8.84
N THR A 212 22.96 10.63 -7.87
CA THR A 212 21.68 9.92 -7.69
C THR A 212 20.55 10.62 -8.45
N ASP A 213 19.51 9.87 -8.80
CA ASP A 213 18.25 10.40 -9.33
C ASP A 213 17.23 10.66 -8.21
N GLU A 214 17.69 11.05 -7.02
CA GLU A 214 16.84 11.35 -5.87
C GLU A 214 17.28 12.67 -5.22
N ILE A 215 16.45 13.23 -4.32
CA ILE A 215 16.93 14.30 -3.43
C ILE A 215 17.90 13.66 -2.44
N SER A 216 19.19 13.94 -2.66
CA SER A 216 20.28 13.25 -1.99
C SER A 216 20.48 13.76 -0.56
N ILE A 217 20.62 12.79 0.35
CA ILE A 217 21.12 12.99 1.71
C ILE A 217 22.52 12.38 1.87
N THR A 218 23.18 11.98 0.78
CA THR A 218 24.49 11.33 0.79
C THR A 218 25.56 12.22 0.17
N GLY A 219 26.84 11.87 0.33
CA GLY A 219 27.94 12.73 -0.13
C GLY A 219 27.89 14.09 0.57
N GLN A 220 27.58 15.16 -0.18
CA GLN A 220 27.42 16.51 0.37
C GLN A 220 26.00 16.82 0.85
N GLY A 221 25.02 15.92 0.69
CA GLY A 221 23.60 16.17 0.98
C GLY A 221 23.01 17.29 0.12
N LYS A 222 23.56 17.48 -1.09
CA LYS A 222 23.21 18.55 -2.01
C LYS A 222 22.65 17.98 -3.30
N THR A 223 21.62 18.65 -3.83
CA THR A 223 20.90 18.23 -5.02
C THR A 223 20.71 19.42 -5.95
N GLN A 224 21.16 19.31 -7.19
CA GLN A 224 20.82 20.30 -8.21
C GLN A 224 19.35 20.17 -8.57
N TYR A 225 18.64 21.29 -8.69
CA TYR A 225 17.24 21.28 -9.07
C TYR A 225 16.88 22.30 -10.16
N SER A 226 15.76 22.04 -10.82
CA SER A 226 15.06 22.99 -11.68
C SER A 226 13.56 22.86 -11.43
N LEU A 227 13.01 23.86 -10.75
CA LEU A 227 11.59 24.00 -10.46
C LEU A 227 10.94 24.70 -11.65
N ILE A 228 9.96 24.04 -12.27
CA ILE A 228 9.24 24.52 -13.43
C ILE A 228 7.78 24.73 -13.00
N GLU A 229 7.29 25.96 -13.12
CA GLU A 229 5.89 26.30 -12.84
C GLU A 229 5.34 27.20 -13.95
N ASN A 230 4.40 26.67 -14.73
CA ASN A 230 3.73 27.38 -15.83
C ASN A 230 4.70 28.17 -16.75
N GLY A 231 5.77 27.51 -17.18
CA GLY A 231 6.78 28.07 -18.09
C GLY A 231 7.90 28.88 -17.42
N LYS A 232 7.80 29.18 -16.12
CA LYS A 232 8.91 29.79 -15.36
C LYS A 232 9.82 28.71 -14.81
N ILE A 233 11.13 28.89 -14.95
CA ILE A 233 12.14 27.95 -14.48
C ILE A 233 13.01 28.62 -13.41
N THR A 234 13.02 28.05 -12.22
CA THR A 234 13.90 28.46 -11.10
C THR A 234 14.90 27.34 -10.84
N LYS A 235 16.19 27.66 -10.92
CA LYS A 235 17.28 26.69 -10.73
C LYS A 235 18.02 26.97 -9.43
N GLY A 236 18.61 25.94 -8.84
CA GLY A 236 19.43 26.12 -7.65
C GLY A 236 20.01 24.81 -7.13
N ILE A 237 20.54 24.89 -5.92
CA ILE A 237 21.03 23.75 -5.15
C ILE A 237 20.17 23.63 -3.89
N LEU A 238 19.53 22.48 -3.71
CA LEU A 238 18.86 22.09 -2.49
C LEU A 238 19.93 21.49 -1.56
N ASP A 239 20.04 22.03 -0.35
CA ASP A 239 20.93 21.54 0.71
C ASP A 239 20.10 20.93 1.84
N CYS A 240 20.13 19.60 1.96
CA CYS A 240 19.32 18.86 2.94
C CYS A 240 19.69 19.17 4.38
N GLN A 241 20.95 19.54 4.65
CA GLN A 241 21.37 19.91 5.99
C GLN A 241 20.78 21.27 6.37
N LYS A 242 20.81 22.24 5.47
CA LYS A 242 20.25 23.58 5.71
C LYS A 242 18.73 23.60 5.77
N ILE A 243 18.06 22.85 4.89
CA ILE A 243 16.59 22.90 4.77
C ILE A 243 15.92 21.96 5.76
N PHE A 244 16.40 20.72 5.88
CA PHE A 244 15.72 19.67 6.64
C PHE A 244 16.42 19.29 7.95
N ASN A 245 17.57 19.91 8.25
CA ASN A 245 18.45 19.51 9.35
C ASN A 245 18.86 18.02 9.27
N ILE A 246 19.08 17.53 8.06
CA ILE A 246 19.53 16.16 7.79
C ILE A 246 21.01 16.21 7.43
N LYS A 247 21.86 15.66 8.31
CA LYS A 247 23.29 15.55 8.04
C LYS A 247 23.56 14.52 6.92
N PRO A 248 24.55 14.77 6.06
CA PRO A 248 24.94 13.80 5.05
C PRO A 248 25.33 12.45 5.66
N VAL A 249 25.00 11.37 4.95
CA VAL A 249 25.33 10.00 5.33
C VAL A 249 26.08 9.28 4.21
N ASP A 250 26.68 8.13 4.53
CA ASP A 250 27.28 7.27 3.52
C ASP A 250 26.22 6.62 2.62
N LEU A 251 26.50 6.55 1.32
CA LEU A 251 25.60 5.98 0.31
C LEU A 251 25.24 4.52 0.60
N SER A 252 26.16 3.73 1.18
CA SER A 252 25.91 2.33 1.55
C SER A 252 24.70 2.12 2.46
N LEU A 253 24.30 3.14 3.22
CA LEU A 253 23.09 3.07 4.07
C LEU A 253 21.79 3.10 3.26
N LEU A 254 21.83 3.51 2.00
CA LEU A 254 20.68 3.53 1.09
C LEU A 254 20.73 2.40 0.05
N GLN A 255 21.87 1.70 -0.08
CA GLN A 255 22.06 0.62 -1.05
C GLN A 255 21.49 -0.72 -0.56
N ILE A 256 21.11 -1.55 -1.52
CA ILE A 256 20.64 -2.93 -1.33
C ILE A 256 21.57 -3.90 -2.07
N SER A 257 21.82 -5.07 -1.48
CA SER A 257 22.64 -6.14 -2.08
C SER A 257 21.81 -7.09 -2.95
N ASP A 258 20.54 -7.31 -2.59
CA ASP A 258 19.69 -8.28 -3.28
C ASP A 258 18.18 -8.00 -3.12
N LYS A 259 17.37 -8.82 -3.82
CA LYS A 259 15.90 -8.73 -3.85
C LYS A 259 15.22 -9.01 -2.50
N ASN A 260 15.80 -9.86 -1.65
CA ASN A 260 15.24 -10.22 -0.35
C ASN A 260 15.56 -9.14 0.68
N GLU A 261 16.79 -8.63 0.67
CA GLU A 261 17.18 -7.47 1.48
C GLU A 261 16.30 -6.26 1.13
N SER A 262 16.07 -6.00 -0.16
CA SER A 262 15.20 -4.92 -0.63
C SER A 262 13.81 -4.94 0.04
N LEU A 263 13.11 -6.09 0.01
CA LEU A 263 11.78 -6.21 0.60
C LEU A 263 11.81 -6.06 2.12
N LYS A 264 12.76 -6.72 2.79
CA LYS A 264 12.90 -6.65 4.24
C LYS A 264 13.15 -5.21 4.68
N LEU A 265 14.11 -4.54 4.05
CA LEU A 265 14.49 -3.16 4.40
C LEU A 265 13.37 -2.16 4.09
N PHE A 266 12.61 -2.39 3.02
CA PHE A 266 11.41 -1.61 2.69
C PHE A 266 10.36 -1.70 3.81
N LEU A 267 10.03 -2.93 4.24
CA LEU A 267 9.08 -3.17 5.34
C LEU A 267 9.61 -2.64 6.68
N ASP A 268 10.90 -2.86 6.96
CA ASP A 268 11.54 -2.40 8.20
C ASP A 268 11.52 -0.88 8.31
N THR A 269 11.72 -0.19 7.18
CA THR A 269 11.64 1.27 7.09
C THR A 269 10.26 1.80 7.47
N LEU A 270 9.20 1.11 7.04
CA LEU A 270 7.81 1.46 7.34
C LEU A 270 7.36 1.00 8.73
N ASN A 271 8.13 0.17 9.42
CA ASN A 271 7.83 -0.30 10.76
C ASN A 271 8.40 0.64 11.84
N PRO A 272 7.59 1.45 12.53
CA PRO A 272 8.06 2.48 13.46
C PRO A 272 8.87 1.94 14.65
N LYS A 273 8.80 0.64 14.93
CA LYS A 273 9.54 -0.01 16.01
C LYS A 273 11.02 -0.23 15.68
N ILE A 274 11.37 -0.31 14.41
CA ILE A 274 12.74 -0.60 13.97
C ILE A 274 13.52 0.71 13.89
N LYS A 275 14.66 0.78 14.58
CA LYS A 275 15.46 2.01 14.75
C LYS A 275 16.96 1.84 14.46
N ASN A 276 17.33 0.93 13.57
CA ASN A 276 18.74 0.76 13.20
C ASN A 276 19.25 1.94 12.33
N LYS A 277 20.57 2.05 12.17
CA LYS A 277 21.23 3.14 11.43
C LYS A 277 20.77 3.23 9.97
N LYS A 278 20.65 2.08 9.28
CA LYS A 278 20.22 1.99 7.88
C LYS A 278 18.78 2.50 7.71
N VAL A 279 17.85 1.99 8.52
CA VAL A 279 16.44 2.42 8.55
C VAL A 279 16.29 3.90 8.88
N SER A 280 17.08 4.42 9.83
CA SER A 280 17.05 5.84 10.18
C SER A 280 17.53 6.74 9.04
N ALA A 281 18.60 6.34 8.34
CA ALA A 281 19.07 7.04 7.14
C ALA A 281 18.02 7.06 6.04
N ILE A 282 17.39 5.91 5.76
CA ILE A 282 16.33 5.80 4.74
C ILE A 282 15.13 6.66 5.10
N ARG A 283 14.70 6.70 6.38
CA ARG A 283 13.62 7.60 6.81
C ARG A 283 13.95 9.07 6.62
N ASN A 284 15.20 9.48 6.85
CA ASN A 284 15.63 10.85 6.54
C ASN A 284 15.58 11.12 5.04
N ALA A 285 16.02 10.18 4.20
CA ALA A 285 15.91 10.29 2.75
C ALA A 285 14.44 10.41 2.31
N ILE A 286 13.54 9.63 2.92
CA ILE A 286 12.09 9.71 2.70
C ILE A 286 11.58 11.11 3.07
N ILE A 287 11.98 11.64 4.22
CA ILE A 287 11.56 12.97 4.69
C ILE A 287 11.93 14.05 3.67
N ALA A 288 13.18 14.07 3.19
CA ALA A 288 13.63 15.05 2.21
C ALA A 288 12.81 14.97 0.91
N ASN A 289 12.65 13.77 0.36
CA ASN A 289 11.93 13.56 -0.90
C ASN A 289 10.42 13.83 -0.77
N ALA A 290 9.79 13.39 0.32
CA ALA A 290 8.37 13.61 0.57
C ALA A 290 8.05 15.08 0.88
N ALA A 291 8.95 15.79 1.59
CA ALA A 291 8.77 17.22 1.88
C ALA A 291 8.73 18.06 0.61
N ILE A 292 9.66 17.81 -0.33
CA ILE A 292 9.65 18.47 -1.63
C ILE A 292 8.41 18.06 -2.43
N ALA A 293 8.02 16.79 -2.45
CA ALA A 293 6.81 16.38 -3.18
C ALA A 293 5.53 17.06 -2.64
N LEU A 294 5.39 17.19 -1.32
CA LEU A 294 4.27 17.91 -0.70
C LEU A 294 4.33 19.42 -1.02
N PHE A 295 5.51 20.03 -0.98
CA PHE A 295 5.71 21.42 -1.39
C PHE A 295 5.32 21.65 -2.86
N ILE A 296 5.73 20.75 -3.76
CA ILE A 296 5.32 20.80 -5.16
C ILE A 296 3.81 20.65 -5.29
N ALA A 297 3.19 19.78 -4.50
CA ALA A 297 1.76 19.53 -4.57
C ALA A 297 0.90 20.69 -4.03
N LEU A 298 1.34 21.36 -2.95
CA LEU A 298 0.50 22.21 -2.11
C LEU A 298 0.86 23.70 -2.16
N ASP A 299 2.13 24.07 -2.39
CA ASP A 299 2.61 25.45 -2.26
C ASP A 299 2.62 26.24 -3.58
N LYS A 300 1.49 26.32 -4.28
CA LYS A 300 1.39 27.03 -5.58
C LYS A 300 2.01 28.44 -5.53
N ASN A 301 2.74 28.81 -6.58
CA ASN A 301 3.48 30.07 -6.74
C ASN A 301 4.62 30.31 -5.72
N ASN A 302 4.88 29.40 -4.78
CA ASN A 302 6.04 29.49 -3.90
C ASN A 302 7.26 28.85 -4.59
N LEU A 303 8.36 29.60 -4.67
CA LEU A 303 9.63 29.16 -5.25
C LEU A 303 10.71 28.87 -4.19
N ASN A 304 10.44 29.17 -2.91
CA ASN A 304 11.38 28.98 -1.82
C ASN A 304 11.29 27.54 -1.27
N LEU A 305 12.22 26.68 -1.68
CA LEU A 305 12.25 25.28 -1.23
C LEU A 305 12.49 25.13 0.28
N HIS A 306 12.96 26.15 0.99
CA HIS A 306 13.10 26.09 2.45
C HIS A 306 11.76 25.83 3.15
N ASP A 307 10.67 26.33 2.57
CA ASP A 307 9.33 26.19 3.16
C ASP A 307 8.83 24.74 3.13
N ALA A 308 9.46 23.85 2.36
CA ALA A 308 9.17 22.42 2.40
C ALA A 308 9.40 21.81 3.80
N ALA A 309 10.26 22.41 4.62
CA ALA A 309 10.54 21.97 5.99
C ALA A 309 9.29 21.93 6.88
N LYS A 310 8.27 22.74 6.59
CA LYS A 310 7.01 22.75 7.35
C LYS A 310 6.23 21.42 7.28
N TYR A 311 6.50 20.58 6.28
CA TYR A 311 5.87 19.27 6.14
C TYR A 311 6.56 18.16 6.94
N ILE A 312 7.75 18.40 7.50
CA ILE A 312 8.48 17.38 8.27
C ILE A 312 7.64 16.77 9.40
N PRO A 313 6.91 17.55 10.23
CA PRO A 313 6.13 16.98 11.33
C PRO A 313 5.05 15.99 10.86
N ILE A 314 4.30 16.32 9.79
CA ILE A 314 3.25 15.43 9.28
C ILE A 314 3.83 14.20 8.57
N ILE A 315 4.98 14.34 7.89
CA ILE A 315 5.69 13.20 7.29
C ILE A 315 6.18 12.23 8.38
N LYS A 316 6.79 12.77 9.46
CA LYS A 316 7.22 11.95 10.61
C LYS A 316 6.03 11.26 11.27
N SER A 317 4.90 11.96 11.41
CA SER A 317 3.65 11.39 11.90
C SER A 317 3.19 10.21 11.02
N ALA A 318 3.16 10.39 9.69
CA ALA A 318 2.80 9.34 8.74
C ALA A 318 3.71 8.10 8.85
N LEU A 319 5.03 8.29 8.88
CA LEU A 319 6.01 7.20 9.08
C LEU A 319 5.85 6.49 10.44
N SER A 320 5.47 7.22 11.48
CA SER A 320 5.27 6.66 12.82
C SER A 320 3.92 5.95 13.00
N SER A 321 2.94 6.27 12.15
CA SER A 321 1.54 5.84 12.31
C SER A 321 1.28 4.37 11.96
N GLY A 322 2.15 3.73 11.20
CA GLY A 322 1.91 2.40 10.65
C GLY A 322 0.80 2.33 9.58
N LYS A 323 0.24 3.47 9.15
CA LYS A 323 -0.83 3.55 8.13
C LYS A 323 -0.37 3.26 6.71
N ILE A 324 0.95 3.26 6.48
CA ILE A 324 1.53 3.07 5.15
C ILE A 324 1.41 1.60 4.69
N LEU A 325 1.58 0.66 5.61
CA LEU A 325 1.48 -0.76 5.30
C LEU A 325 0.01 -1.21 5.31
N PRO A 326 -0.40 -2.09 4.38
CA PRO A 326 -1.72 -2.69 4.44
C PRO A 326 -1.91 -3.38 5.78
N ASN A 327 -3.11 -3.26 6.35
CA ASN A 327 -3.44 -3.94 7.59
C ASN A 327 -3.21 -5.48 7.43
N PRO A 328 -2.42 -6.12 8.30
CA PRO A 328 -2.15 -7.56 8.24
C PRO A 328 -3.41 -8.43 8.24
N PHE A 329 -4.49 -7.99 8.89
CA PHE A 329 -5.78 -8.68 8.89
C PHE A 329 -6.46 -8.64 7.52
N THR A 330 -6.36 -7.53 6.79
CA THR A 330 -6.86 -7.43 5.40
C THR A 330 -6.10 -8.39 4.48
N GLN A 331 -4.78 -8.52 4.67
CA GLN A 331 -3.94 -9.41 3.87
C GLN A 331 -4.29 -10.90 4.02
N LEU A 332 -5.03 -11.30 5.06
CA LEU A 332 -5.48 -12.69 5.20
C LEU A 332 -6.37 -13.11 4.01
N PHE A 333 -7.14 -12.18 3.46
CA PHE A 333 -8.15 -12.44 2.42
C PHE A 333 -7.64 -12.25 0.99
N THR A 334 -6.33 -12.12 0.79
CA THR A 334 -5.69 -12.10 -0.54
C THR A 334 -5.15 -13.48 -0.93
N LYS A 335 -4.97 -14.38 0.04
CA LYS A 335 -4.46 -15.75 -0.19
C LYS A 335 -5.55 -16.64 -0.79
N LYS A 336 -5.17 -17.62 -1.61
CA LYS A 336 -6.07 -18.64 -2.18
C LYS A 336 -6.49 -19.74 -1.20
N LYS A 337 -6.28 -19.55 0.11
CA LYS A 337 -6.62 -20.53 1.16
C LYS A 337 -7.68 -19.97 2.11
N PRO A 338 -8.47 -20.84 2.78
CA PRO A 338 -9.37 -20.41 3.85
C PRO A 338 -8.65 -19.64 4.95
N VAL A 339 -9.24 -18.55 5.42
CA VAL A 339 -8.74 -17.80 6.59
C VAL A 339 -9.17 -18.49 7.88
N ILE A 340 -8.21 -18.88 8.72
CA ILE A 340 -8.50 -19.56 9.98
C ILE A 340 -8.22 -18.65 11.18
N ILE A 341 -9.27 -18.21 11.88
CA ILE A 341 -9.14 -17.38 13.09
C ILE A 341 -9.39 -18.25 14.33
N ALA A 342 -8.38 -18.41 15.17
CA ALA A 342 -8.49 -19.17 16.42
C ALA A 342 -8.83 -18.24 17.59
N GLU A 343 -9.91 -18.54 18.32
CA GLU A 343 -10.39 -17.74 19.45
C GLU A 343 -9.72 -18.15 20.76
N ILE A 344 -9.27 -17.14 21.50
CA ILE A 344 -8.86 -17.21 22.89
C ILE A 344 -9.95 -16.54 23.72
N LYS A 345 -10.59 -17.35 24.55
CA LYS A 345 -11.69 -16.95 25.42
C LYS A 345 -11.46 -17.50 26.83
N PRO A 346 -11.28 -16.65 27.85
CA PRO A 346 -11.04 -17.10 29.22
C PRO A 346 -12.21 -17.90 29.80
N LYS A 347 -13.42 -17.36 29.71
CA LYS A 347 -14.65 -18.04 30.16
C LYS A 347 -15.79 -17.89 29.15
N SER A 348 -16.71 -18.83 29.17
CA SER A 348 -17.98 -18.81 28.43
C SER A 348 -19.13 -18.60 29.41
N PRO A 349 -20.11 -17.72 29.14
CA PRO A 349 -21.28 -17.54 30.01
C PRO A 349 -22.05 -18.84 30.27
N SER A 350 -22.10 -19.73 29.28
CA SER A 350 -22.84 -20.99 29.36
C SER A 350 -22.02 -22.17 29.87
N GLU A 351 -20.69 -22.09 29.86
CA GLU A 351 -19.81 -23.26 30.07
C GLU A 351 -18.62 -22.98 31.02
N GLY A 352 -18.54 -21.79 31.61
CA GLY A 352 -17.47 -21.42 32.54
C GLY A 352 -16.08 -21.39 31.90
N ILE A 353 -15.05 -21.75 32.66
CA ILE A 353 -13.65 -21.76 32.21
C ILE A 353 -13.42 -22.99 31.33
N LEU A 354 -13.14 -22.76 30.04
CA LEU A 354 -12.95 -23.82 29.06
C LEU A 354 -11.51 -24.31 28.97
N TYR A 355 -10.53 -23.44 29.20
CA TYR A 355 -9.11 -23.75 29.08
C TYR A 355 -8.36 -23.32 30.35
N LYS A 356 -7.81 -24.30 31.07
CA LYS A 356 -7.19 -24.08 32.40
C LYS A 356 -5.70 -23.76 32.36
N LYS A 357 -5.06 -23.82 31.18
CA LYS A 357 -3.63 -23.52 31.00
C LYS A 357 -3.42 -22.05 30.57
N SER A 358 -2.17 -21.65 30.38
CA SER A 358 -1.79 -20.29 29.94
C SER A 358 -2.40 -19.92 28.58
N LEU A 359 -3.29 -18.92 28.58
CA LEU A 359 -3.89 -18.35 27.36
C LEU A 359 -2.86 -17.67 26.44
N PRO A 360 -1.86 -16.91 26.94
CA PRO A 360 -0.80 -16.37 26.07
C PRO A 360 0.01 -17.45 25.32
N ASN A 361 0.23 -18.62 25.95
CA ASN A 361 0.89 -19.75 25.28
C ASN A 361 -0.01 -20.44 24.26
N LEU A 362 -1.34 -20.40 24.45
CA LEU A 362 -2.30 -20.93 23.49
C LEU A 362 -2.21 -20.22 22.13
N ALA A 363 -1.91 -18.92 22.10
CA ALA A 363 -1.68 -18.18 20.85
C ALA A 363 -0.51 -18.75 20.04
N LYS A 364 0.61 -19.10 20.71
CA LYS A 364 1.76 -19.77 20.06
C LYS A 364 1.39 -21.14 19.52
N ILE A 365 0.59 -21.89 20.27
CA ILE A 365 0.10 -23.21 19.85
C ILE A 365 -0.75 -23.05 18.58
N TYR A 366 -1.69 -22.10 18.55
CA TYR A 366 -2.52 -21.87 17.36
C TYR A 366 -1.67 -21.43 16.15
N GLU A 367 -0.71 -20.53 16.34
CA GLU A 367 0.21 -20.08 15.27
C GLU A 367 1.03 -21.25 14.70
N ALA A 368 1.63 -22.07 15.56
CA ALA A 368 2.41 -23.24 15.13
C ALA A 368 1.57 -24.34 14.46
N ASN A 369 0.24 -24.31 14.62
CA ASN A 369 -0.68 -25.32 14.11
C ASN A 369 -1.62 -24.79 13.02
N GLY A 370 -1.30 -23.65 12.40
CA GLY A 370 -1.93 -23.21 11.15
C GLY A 370 -3.04 -22.16 11.28
N ALA A 371 -3.19 -21.52 12.45
CA ALA A 371 -4.03 -20.32 12.54
C ALA A 371 -3.44 -19.18 11.70
N ASP A 372 -4.30 -18.41 11.05
CA ASP A 372 -3.93 -17.19 10.31
C ASP A 372 -4.10 -15.92 11.15
N ALA A 373 -4.97 -15.95 12.16
CA ALA A 373 -5.17 -14.86 13.11
C ALA A 373 -5.66 -15.37 14.47
N ILE A 374 -5.52 -14.52 15.48
CA ILE A 374 -5.99 -14.78 16.85
C ILE A 374 -7.14 -13.83 17.17
N SER A 375 -8.28 -14.37 17.57
CA SER A 375 -9.37 -13.59 18.16
C SER A 375 -9.22 -13.60 19.68
N VAL A 376 -9.19 -12.45 20.32
CA VAL A 376 -9.04 -12.33 21.78
C VAL A 376 -10.29 -11.71 22.37
N LEU A 377 -10.98 -12.44 23.25
CA LEU A 377 -12.09 -11.90 24.04
C LEU A 377 -11.55 -10.98 25.13
N THR A 378 -11.91 -9.69 25.09
CA THR A 378 -11.45 -8.69 26.08
C THR A 378 -12.52 -8.24 27.07
N GLU A 379 -13.77 -8.69 26.90
CA GLU A 379 -14.87 -8.28 27.76
C GLU A 379 -14.76 -8.94 29.16
N PRO A 380 -14.73 -8.15 30.25
CA PRO A 380 -14.42 -8.67 31.58
C PRO A 380 -15.59 -9.38 32.28
N LYS A 381 -16.82 -8.87 32.15
CA LYS A 381 -17.94 -9.31 32.98
C LYS A 381 -18.42 -10.71 32.61
N ARG A 382 -18.74 -10.93 31.34
CA ARG A 382 -19.27 -12.18 30.77
C ARG A 382 -18.17 -13.14 30.33
N PHE A 383 -17.05 -12.63 29.81
CA PHE A 383 -15.99 -13.47 29.23
C PHE A 383 -14.67 -13.51 30.02
N GLY A 384 -14.52 -12.70 31.09
CA GLY A 384 -13.33 -12.72 31.94
C GLY A 384 -12.08 -12.26 31.19
N GLY A 385 -12.25 -11.57 30.06
CA GLY A 385 -11.20 -10.99 29.26
C GLY A 385 -10.65 -9.70 29.88
N SER A 386 -9.54 -9.23 29.33
CA SER A 386 -8.99 -7.92 29.66
C SER A 386 -8.11 -7.38 28.55
N MET A 387 -7.87 -6.07 28.54
CA MET A 387 -6.89 -5.44 27.66
C MET A 387 -5.46 -5.88 27.98
N GLU A 388 -5.18 -6.24 29.23
CA GLU A 388 -3.89 -6.77 29.65
C GLU A 388 -3.63 -8.15 29.03
N LEU A 389 -4.65 -9.00 28.96
CA LEU A 389 -4.57 -10.29 28.28
C LEU A 389 -4.24 -10.11 26.79
N LEU A 390 -4.92 -9.19 26.11
CA LEU A 390 -4.64 -8.86 24.72
C LEU A 390 -3.19 -8.38 24.53
N LYS A 391 -2.70 -7.47 25.39
CA LYS A 391 -1.31 -7.01 25.37
C LYS A 391 -0.31 -8.14 25.61
N LYS A 392 -0.61 -9.10 26.49
CA LYS A 392 0.22 -10.29 26.74
C LYS A 392 0.25 -11.21 25.50
N ILE A 393 -0.90 -11.48 24.89
CA ILE A 393 -1.00 -12.30 23.67
C ILE A 393 -0.27 -11.64 22.50
N ARG A 394 -0.38 -10.30 22.33
CA ARG A 394 0.34 -9.57 21.28
C ARG A 394 1.86 -9.78 21.34
N LYS A 395 2.42 -9.98 22.54
CA LYS A 395 3.86 -10.27 22.72
C LYS A 395 4.24 -11.72 22.41
N THR A 396 3.29 -12.65 22.34
CA THR A 396 3.58 -14.08 22.16
C THR A 396 3.39 -14.60 20.75
N THR A 397 2.68 -13.89 19.88
CA THR A 397 2.42 -14.30 18.49
C THR A 397 2.80 -13.22 17.49
N SER A 398 3.12 -13.59 16.26
CA SER A 398 3.27 -12.65 15.14
C SER A 398 1.98 -12.45 14.34
N LEU A 399 0.98 -13.32 14.54
CA LEU A 399 -0.28 -13.29 13.80
C LEU A 399 -1.07 -12.00 14.03
N PRO A 400 -1.93 -11.59 13.08
CA PRO A 400 -2.90 -10.53 13.27
C PRO A 400 -3.86 -10.84 14.42
N ILE A 401 -4.23 -9.81 15.19
CA ILE A 401 -5.13 -9.94 16.34
C ILE A 401 -6.46 -9.23 16.07
N LEU A 402 -7.56 -9.95 16.29
CA LEU A 402 -8.91 -9.41 16.37
C LEU A 402 -9.27 -9.18 17.85
N ARG A 403 -9.57 -7.94 18.24
CA ARG A 403 -10.22 -7.65 19.54
C ARG A 403 -11.70 -7.98 19.42
N LYS A 404 -12.15 -8.99 20.15
CA LYS A 404 -13.56 -9.38 20.22
C LYS A 404 -14.13 -8.92 21.55
N ASP A 405 -15.07 -7.98 21.47
CA ASP A 405 -15.67 -7.29 22.62
C ASP A 405 -17.01 -6.68 22.19
N PHE A 406 -17.83 -6.26 23.15
CA PHE A 406 -18.99 -5.41 22.88
C PHE A 406 -18.52 -3.95 22.80
N ILE A 407 -18.06 -3.53 21.61
CA ILE A 407 -17.58 -2.17 21.37
C ILE A 407 -18.77 -1.23 21.21
N THR A 408 -18.93 -0.31 22.17
CA THR A 408 -20.05 0.67 22.21
C THR A 408 -19.56 2.12 22.23
N SER A 409 -18.25 2.36 22.29
CA SER A 409 -17.62 3.69 22.32
C SER A 409 -16.36 3.76 21.43
N LYS A 410 -16.02 4.98 20.98
CA LYS A 410 -14.75 5.25 20.26
C LYS A 410 -13.51 5.00 21.12
N ILE A 411 -13.63 5.17 22.45
CA ILE A 411 -12.51 4.94 23.38
C ILE A 411 -12.03 3.49 23.27
N GLN A 412 -12.94 2.51 23.24
CA GLN A 412 -12.59 1.10 23.06
C GLN A 412 -11.88 0.83 21.71
N ILE A 413 -12.24 1.57 20.66
CA ILE A 413 -11.58 1.46 19.34
C ILE A 413 -10.14 1.97 19.44
N THR A 414 -9.94 3.14 20.07
CA THR A 414 -8.61 3.72 20.32
C THR A 414 -7.74 2.81 21.17
N GLU A 415 -8.28 2.22 22.24
CA GLU A 415 -7.58 1.23 23.06
C GLU A 415 -7.12 0.01 22.26
N ALA A 416 -7.95 -0.47 21.31
CA ALA A 416 -7.59 -1.60 20.45
C ALA A 416 -6.40 -1.24 19.55
N ALA A 417 -6.40 -0.05 18.96
CA ALA A 417 -5.28 0.45 18.15
C ALA A 417 -4.00 0.58 18.99
N GLN A 418 -4.10 1.18 20.18
CA GLN A 418 -2.97 1.33 21.11
C GLN A 418 -2.41 -0.02 21.57
N ALA A 419 -3.28 -1.00 21.76
CA ALA A 419 -2.89 -2.37 22.11
C ALA A 419 -2.43 -3.21 20.90
N GLN A 420 -2.35 -2.60 19.71
CA GLN A 420 -1.87 -3.20 18.47
C GLN A 420 -2.73 -4.38 18.00
N ALA A 421 -4.03 -4.29 18.22
CA ALA A 421 -4.98 -5.09 17.45
C ALA A 421 -4.91 -4.69 15.98
N ASN A 422 -5.26 -5.62 15.10
CA ASN A 422 -5.35 -5.40 13.66
C ASN A 422 -6.81 -5.31 13.21
N ALA A 423 -7.73 -5.92 13.96
CA ALA A 423 -9.15 -5.85 13.72
C ALA A 423 -9.92 -5.67 15.02
N ILE A 424 -11.14 -5.16 14.89
CA ILE A 424 -12.12 -5.08 15.97
C ILE A 424 -13.44 -5.70 15.51
N LEU A 425 -14.18 -6.29 16.44
CA LEU A 425 -15.54 -6.76 16.18
C LEU A 425 -16.56 -5.63 16.43
N LEU A 426 -17.39 -5.32 15.43
CA LEU A 426 -18.54 -4.43 15.56
C LEU A 426 -19.81 -5.23 15.36
N ILE A 427 -20.72 -5.25 16.32
CA ILE A 427 -21.89 -6.13 16.29
C ILE A 427 -23.13 -5.31 15.92
N VAL A 428 -23.86 -5.70 14.86
CA VAL A 428 -25.03 -4.94 14.41
C VAL A 428 -26.13 -4.92 15.47
N SER A 429 -26.37 -6.03 16.16
CA SER A 429 -27.44 -6.11 17.17
C SER A 429 -27.27 -5.21 18.40
N ILE A 430 -26.09 -4.61 18.63
CA ILE A 430 -25.82 -3.72 19.78
C ILE A 430 -25.56 -2.26 19.36
N LEU A 431 -25.42 -1.99 18.06
CA LEU A 431 -25.11 -0.66 17.52
C LEU A 431 -26.27 -0.13 16.69
N THR A 432 -26.57 1.15 16.84
CA THR A 432 -27.47 1.81 15.89
C THR A 432 -26.79 1.91 14.51
N PRO A 433 -27.54 1.94 13.39
CA PRO A 433 -26.95 2.08 12.05
C PRO A 433 -26.00 3.28 11.93
N THR A 434 -26.37 4.42 12.55
CA THR A 434 -25.54 5.62 12.59
C THR A 434 -24.22 5.40 13.33
N LYS A 435 -24.26 4.77 14.51
CA LYS A 435 -23.03 4.45 15.28
C LYS A 435 -22.16 3.45 14.54
N LEU A 436 -22.75 2.43 13.91
CA LEU A 436 -22.02 1.44 13.13
C LEU A 436 -21.21 2.11 12.01
N LYS A 437 -21.85 2.97 11.20
CA LYS A 437 -21.17 3.73 10.13
C LYS A 437 -20.04 4.61 10.68
N GLN A 438 -20.29 5.32 11.78
CA GLN A 438 -19.28 6.15 12.43
C GLN A 438 -18.09 5.34 12.96
N PHE A 439 -18.34 4.15 13.52
CA PHE A 439 -17.30 3.30 14.09
C PHE A 439 -16.49 2.58 13.01
N ILE A 440 -17.13 2.18 11.90
CA ILE A 440 -16.42 1.68 10.71
C ILE A 440 -15.42 2.72 10.22
N GLN A 441 -15.87 3.97 10.02
CA GLN A 441 -14.98 5.04 9.58
C GLN A 441 -13.84 5.28 10.56
N TYR A 442 -14.16 5.40 11.86
CA TYR A 442 -13.15 5.67 12.89
C TYR A 442 -12.12 4.54 13.03
N ALA A 443 -12.54 3.28 12.89
CA ALA A 443 -11.63 2.14 12.87
C ALA A 443 -10.69 2.19 11.66
N ASN A 444 -11.22 2.48 10.47
CA ASN A 444 -10.41 2.64 9.25
C ASN A 444 -9.38 3.77 9.40
N ASP A 445 -9.78 4.91 9.99
CA ASP A 445 -8.89 6.05 10.26
C ASP A 445 -7.71 5.68 11.20
N LEU A 446 -7.89 4.65 12.03
CA LEU A 446 -6.89 4.11 12.95
C LEU A 446 -6.17 2.87 12.39
N ASN A 447 -6.37 2.54 11.11
CA ASN A 447 -5.85 1.32 10.47
C ASN A 447 -6.26 0.04 11.22
N LEU A 448 -7.49 -0.02 11.74
CA LEU A 448 -8.12 -1.22 12.28
C LEU A 448 -9.17 -1.73 11.29
N VAL A 449 -9.20 -3.03 11.03
CA VAL A 449 -10.28 -3.64 10.24
C VAL A 449 -11.55 -3.75 11.09
N PRO A 450 -12.66 -3.09 10.72
CA PRO A 450 -13.94 -3.29 11.38
C PRO A 450 -14.62 -4.55 10.83
N LEU A 451 -14.47 -5.67 11.53
CA LEU A 451 -15.20 -6.90 11.21
C LEU A 451 -16.62 -6.80 11.77
N VAL A 452 -17.60 -6.65 10.89
CA VAL A 452 -19.00 -6.44 11.28
C VAL A 452 -19.71 -7.78 11.45
N GLU A 453 -20.14 -8.08 12.67
CA GLU A 453 -20.89 -9.28 13.00
C GLU A 453 -22.38 -9.09 12.75
N ILE A 454 -22.98 -10.03 12.01
CA ILE A 454 -24.41 -10.11 11.69
C ILE A 454 -24.97 -11.49 12.06
N PHE A 455 -26.28 -11.56 12.28
CA PHE A 455 -27.01 -12.81 12.50
C PHE A 455 -27.96 -13.20 11.36
N ASP A 456 -28.50 -12.22 10.61
CA ASP A 456 -29.49 -12.47 9.57
C ASP A 456 -29.46 -11.46 8.42
N GLN A 457 -30.39 -11.62 7.47
CA GLN A 457 -30.51 -10.78 6.29
C GLN A 457 -30.86 -9.31 6.61
N LYS A 458 -31.59 -9.04 7.70
CA LYS A 458 -31.91 -7.67 8.10
C LYS A 458 -30.65 -6.96 8.58
N GLU A 459 -29.85 -7.63 9.40
CA GLU A 459 -28.56 -7.11 9.85
C GLU A 459 -27.54 -6.99 8.70
N LEU A 460 -27.58 -7.90 7.73
CA LEU A 460 -26.77 -7.80 6.50
C LEU A 460 -27.04 -6.48 5.76
N LYS A 461 -28.31 -6.11 5.59
CA LYS A 461 -28.68 -4.85 4.92
C LYS A 461 -28.07 -3.64 5.64
N ILE A 462 -28.19 -3.59 6.97
CA ILE A 462 -27.61 -2.52 7.80
C ILE A 462 -26.08 -2.46 7.65
N ALA A 463 -25.41 -3.62 7.67
CA ALA A 463 -23.96 -3.69 7.53
C ALA A 463 -23.47 -3.19 6.16
N LEU A 464 -24.18 -3.53 5.08
CA LEU A 464 -23.87 -3.07 3.72
C LEU A 464 -24.11 -1.55 3.57
N GLU A 465 -25.23 -1.03 4.07
CA GLU A 465 -25.55 0.40 4.06
C GLU A 465 -24.56 1.23 4.88
N ALA A 466 -24.02 0.66 5.96
CA ALA A 466 -22.96 1.27 6.76
C ALA A 466 -21.58 1.25 6.05
N GLY A 467 -21.46 0.60 4.89
CA GLY A 467 -20.23 0.53 4.10
C GLY A 467 -19.25 -0.54 4.57
N SER A 468 -19.71 -1.59 5.24
CA SER A 468 -18.82 -2.67 5.70
C SER A 468 -18.17 -3.41 4.54
N GLN A 469 -16.85 -3.64 4.65
CA GLN A 469 -16.08 -4.47 3.71
C GLN A 469 -15.73 -5.85 4.29
N PHE A 470 -15.96 -6.06 5.59
CA PHE A 470 -15.65 -7.28 6.32
C PHE A 470 -16.88 -7.68 7.13
N ILE A 471 -17.49 -8.82 6.81
CA ILE A 471 -18.70 -9.31 7.47
C ILE A 471 -18.45 -10.69 8.05
N GLY A 472 -18.84 -10.87 9.30
CA GLY A 472 -18.88 -12.15 9.98
C GLY A 472 -20.31 -12.57 10.24
N VAL A 473 -20.71 -13.76 9.78
CA VAL A 473 -22.03 -14.31 10.10
C VAL A 473 -21.92 -15.15 11.37
N ASN A 474 -22.62 -14.77 12.43
CA ASN A 474 -22.66 -15.55 13.66
C ASN A 474 -23.74 -16.61 13.57
N ALA A 475 -23.36 -17.89 13.66
CA ALA A 475 -24.32 -18.98 13.73
C ALA A 475 -25.06 -19.05 15.07
N ARG A 476 -24.69 -18.24 16.07
CA ARG A 476 -25.36 -18.14 17.37
C ARG A 476 -26.16 -16.86 17.48
N ASN A 477 -27.41 -16.96 17.91
CA ASN A 477 -28.18 -15.80 18.33
C ASN A 477 -27.62 -15.25 19.65
N LEU A 478 -27.17 -14.01 19.72
CA LEU A 478 -26.61 -13.43 20.95
C LEU A 478 -27.66 -13.17 22.04
N LYS A 479 -28.96 -13.12 21.69
CA LYS A 479 -30.07 -12.93 22.64
C LYS A 479 -30.51 -14.25 23.27
N THR A 480 -30.71 -15.29 22.46
CA THR A 480 -31.21 -16.61 22.93
C THR A 480 -30.11 -17.63 23.18
N LEU A 481 -28.88 -17.37 22.71
CA LEU A 481 -27.73 -18.28 22.71
C LEU A 481 -27.89 -19.56 21.87
N GLU A 482 -29.00 -19.69 21.16
CA GLU A 482 -29.27 -20.83 20.27
C GLU A 482 -28.43 -20.79 19.01
N MET A 483 -28.02 -21.97 18.56
CA MET A 483 -27.24 -22.16 17.34
C MET A 483 -28.15 -22.49 16.16
N ASN A 484 -27.98 -21.79 15.04
CA ASN A 484 -28.66 -22.09 13.77
C ASN A 484 -27.68 -22.01 12.59
N GLN A 485 -26.93 -23.09 12.39
CA GLN A 485 -25.92 -23.18 11.33
C GLN A 485 -26.55 -23.11 9.94
N LYS A 486 -27.73 -23.72 9.73
CA LYS A 486 -28.44 -23.68 8.44
C LYS A 486 -28.78 -22.24 8.02
N LYS A 487 -29.33 -21.43 8.94
CA LYS A 487 -29.63 -20.01 8.70
C LYS A 487 -28.38 -19.21 8.38
N ALA A 488 -27.28 -19.45 9.11
CA ALA A 488 -26.01 -18.79 8.86
C ALA A 488 -25.47 -19.11 7.45
N LEU A 489 -25.50 -20.38 7.04
CA LEU A 489 -25.11 -20.79 5.68
C LEU A 489 -26.00 -20.18 4.59
N GLN A 490 -27.30 -20.00 4.85
CA GLN A 490 -28.19 -19.28 3.92
C GLN A 490 -27.86 -17.79 3.84
N THR A 491 -27.55 -17.15 4.95
CA THR A 491 -27.17 -15.73 4.99
C THR A 491 -25.84 -15.48 4.26
N LEU A 492 -24.86 -16.38 4.39
CA LEU A 492 -23.60 -16.29 3.66
C LEU A 492 -23.80 -16.17 2.14
N LYS A 493 -24.73 -16.94 1.57
CA LYS A 493 -25.01 -16.94 0.12
C LYS A 493 -25.56 -15.60 -0.41
N LEU A 494 -26.11 -14.76 0.48
CA LEU A 494 -26.66 -13.44 0.13
C LEU A 494 -25.59 -12.34 0.13
N ILE A 495 -24.40 -12.61 0.67
CA ILE A 495 -23.35 -11.59 0.80
C ILE A 495 -22.69 -11.36 -0.57
N PRO A 496 -22.55 -10.11 -1.04
CA PRO A 496 -21.88 -9.82 -2.30
C PRO A 496 -20.44 -10.34 -2.33
N LYS A 497 -20.02 -10.95 -3.44
CA LYS A 497 -18.70 -11.60 -3.61
C LYS A 497 -17.48 -10.70 -3.35
N HIS A 498 -17.64 -9.38 -3.40
CA HIS A 498 -16.55 -8.43 -3.13
C HIS A 498 -16.34 -8.13 -1.65
N ILE A 499 -17.28 -8.52 -0.78
CA ILE A 499 -17.19 -8.37 0.67
C ILE A 499 -16.38 -9.54 1.24
N LYS A 500 -15.47 -9.25 2.17
CA LYS A 500 -14.68 -10.26 2.86
C LYS A 500 -15.54 -10.92 3.92
N THR A 501 -15.70 -12.24 3.85
CA THR A 501 -16.72 -12.94 4.64
C THR A 501 -16.16 -14.08 5.48
N LEU A 502 -16.60 -14.15 6.74
CA LEU A 502 -16.28 -15.23 7.67
C LEU A 502 -17.55 -15.85 8.26
N LEU A 503 -17.50 -17.13 8.63
CA LEU A 503 -18.49 -17.77 9.49
C LEU A 503 -17.97 -17.88 10.92
N PHE A 504 -18.80 -17.51 11.90
CA PHE A 504 -18.47 -17.63 13.33
C PHE A 504 -19.31 -18.70 14.01
N SER A 505 -18.70 -19.37 15.00
CA SER A 505 -19.33 -20.40 15.82
C SER A 505 -19.72 -21.66 15.02
N GLY A 506 -19.88 -22.79 15.73
CA GLY A 506 -20.41 -24.03 15.13
C GLY A 506 -19.40 -24.89 14.35
N ILE A 507 -18.14 -24.47 14.22
CA ILE A 507 -17.10 -25.26 13.53
C ILE A 507 -16.48 -26.29 14.47
N LYS A 508 -16.72 -27.59 14.23
CA LYS A 508 -16.17 -28.69 15.03
C LYS A 508 -15.31 -29.66 14.22
N THR A 509 -15.55 -29.73 12.92
CA THR A 509 -14.94 -30.70 12.01
C THR A 509 -14.48 -30.04 10.72
N ASN A 510 -13.66 -30.74 9.95
CA ASN A 510 -13.29 -30.32 8.59
C ASN A 510 -14.51 -30.18 7.67
N GLN A 511 -15.55 -31.02 7.85
CA GLN A 511 -16.78 -30.93 7.07
C GLN A 511 -17.53 -29.62 7.34
N ASP A 512 -17.55 -29.12 8.58
CA ASP A 512 -18.13 -27.81 8.90
C ASP A 512 -17.42 -26.67 8.17
N LEU A 513 -16.08 -26.74 8.10
CA LEU A 513 -15.27 -25.78 7.33
C LEU A 513 -15.63 -25.85 5.85
N LYS A 514 -15.66 -27.05 5.24
CA LYS A 514 -16.05 -27.25 3.84
C LYS A 514 -17.44 -26.69 3.55
N ASN A 515 -18.41 -26.93 4.43
CA ASN A 515 -19.77 -26.40 4.30
C ASN A 515 -19.80 -24.87 4.34
N ALA A 516 -19.01 -24.24 5.21
CA ALA A 516 -18.90 -22.79 5.29
C ALA A 516 -18.32 -22.19 3.98
N LEU A 517 -17.25 -22.79 3.47
CA LEU A 517 -16.61 -22.36 2.22
C LEU A 517 -17.54 -22.52 1.02
N ALA A 518 -18.25 -23.65 0.93
CA ALA A 518 -19.25 -23.90 -0.12
C ALA A 518 -20.42 -22.90 -0.08
N ALA A 519 -20.74 -22.35 1.11
CA ALA A 519 -21.75 -21.32 1.27
C ALA A 519 -21.25 -19.89 0.96
N GLY A 520 -19.97 -19.71 0.62
CA GLY A 520 -19.38 -18.44 0.23
C GLY A 520 -18.53 -17.75 1.30
N ALA A 521 -18.34 -18.36 2.48
CA ALA A 521 -17.35 -17.84 3.43
C ALA A 521 -15.92 -17.97 2.86
N GLN A 522 -15.06 -17.01 3.16
CA GLN A 522 -13.63 -17.07 2.84
C GLN A 522 -12.79 -17.62 4.00
N GLY A 523 -13.43 -17.93 5.13
CA GLY A 523 -12.77 -18.42 6.32
C GLY A 523 -13.73 -18.57 7.49
N VAL A 524 -13.19 -18.96 8.63
CA VAL A 524 -13.95 -19.26 9.84
C VAL A 524 -13.27 -18.73 11.10
N LEU A 525 -14.08 -18.44 12.12
CA LEU A 525 -13.61 -18.19 13.49
C LEU A 525 -14.00 -19.39 14.38
N ILE A 526 -12.99 -20.06 14.93
CA ILE A 526 -13.13 -21.30 15.69
C ILE A 526 -12.79 -21.04 17.15
N GLY A 527 -13.70 -21.37 18.07
CA GLY A 527 -13.50 -21.11 19.51
C GLY A 527 -13.73 -22.33 20.38
N THR A 528 -14.97 -22.57 20.80
CA THR A 528 -15.29 -23.58 21.83
C THR A 528 -14.76 -24.98 21.52
N SER A 529 -14.75 -25.42 20.26
CA SER A 529 -14.20 -26.72 19.86
C SER A 529 -12.70 -26.85 20.11
N LEU A 530 -11.92 -25.79 19.89
CA LEU A 530 -10.48 -25.77 20.19
C LEU A 530 -10.23 -25.71 21.70
N LEU A 531 -10.95 -24.86 22.42
CA LEU A 531 -10.74 -24.64 23.85
C LEU A 531 -11.10 -25.87 24.70
N LYS A 532 -12.06 -26.68 24.25
CA LYS A 532 -12.46 -27.94 24.91
C LYS A 532 -11.55 -29.13 24.59
N ALA A 533 -10.74 -29.03 23.54
CA ALA A 533 -9.88 -30.14 23.14
C ALA A 533 -8.76 -30.37 24.15
N LYS A 534 -8.39 -31.63 24.37
CA LYS A 534 -7.23 -32.00 25.19
C LYS A 534 -5.94 -31.35 24.67
N ASN A 535 -5.78 -31.36 23.34
CA ASN A 535 -4.72 -30.70 22.59
C ASN A 535 -5.34 -29.75 21.55
N PRO A 536 -5.43 -28.43 21.83
CA PRO A 536 -6.03 -27.47 20.92
C PRO A 536 -5.30 -27.36 19.57
N GLY A 537 -3.97 -27.56 19.55
CA GLY A 537 -3.17 -27.54 18.32
C GLY A 537 -3.52 -28.69 17.38
N ASP A 538 -3.61 -29.91 17.91
CA ASP A 538 -4.00 -31.10 17.14
C ASP A 538 -5.43 -30.96 16.61
N LYS A 539 -6.35 -30.45 17.46
CA LYS A 539 -7.73 -30.21 17.03
C LYS A 539 -7.83 -29.16 15.92
N LEU A 540 -7.00 -28.11 15.99
CA LEU A 540 -6.93 -27.13 14.92
C LEU A 540 -6.46 -27.77 13.61
N LYS A 541 -5.37 -28.56 13.65
CA LYS A 541 -4.87 -29.34 12.51
C LYS A 541 -5.93 -30.26 11.92
N GLU A 542 -6.64 -31.00 12.75
CA GLU A 542 -7.73 -31.89 12.33
C GLU A 542 -8.84 -31.15 11.58
N ILE A 543 -9.18 -29.93 11.99
CA ILE A 543 -10.23 -29.14 11.31
C ILE A 543 -9.71 -28.62 9.96
N ILE A 544 -8.44 -28.22 9.86
CA ILE A 544 -7.90 -27.55 8.66
C ILE A 544 -7.31 -28.52 7.62
N CYS A 545 -6.81 -29.67 8.05
CA CYS A 545 -6.21 -30.70 7.21
C CYS A 545 -7.25 -31.76 6.85
N ASN A 546 -7.08 -32.38 5.67
CA ASN A 546 -7.68 -33.67 5.35
C ASN A 546 -6.81 -34.77 5.94
#